data_AF-A0A8S2WUN0-F1
#
_entry.id   AF-A0A8S2WUN0-F1
#
_cell.length_a   1.000
_cell.length_b   1.000
_cell.length_c   1.000
_cell.angle_alpha   90.00
_cell.angle_beta   90.00
_cell.angle_gamma   90.00
#
_symmetry.space_group_name_H-M   'P 1'
#
loop_
_entity.id
_entity.type
_entity.pdbx_description
1 polymer ?
#
loop_
_entity_poly.entity_id
_entity_poly.type
_entity_poly.pdbx_seq_one_letter_code
_entity_poly.pdbx_strand_id
1 'polypeptide(L)' 'DYKVFEELGKGGFATVYKATRKIDNLEVACKMIDRKKIQKTSLQHRMQTRGTMHERLKSEIEIHSRLKHPHIVD' A
#
# COMPACT_ATOMS: atom_id res chain seq x y z
N ASP A 1 9.03 5.61 -12.97
CA ASP A 1 8.49 6.87 -12.42
C ASP A 1 7.00 7.01 -12.59
N TYR A 2 6.36 7.65 -11.61
CA TYR A 2 4.94 7.95 -11.59
C TYR A 2 4.73 9.45 -11.32
N LYS A 3 3.67 10.04 -11.87
CA LYS A 3 3.15 11.36 -11.51
C LYS A 3 1.92 11.15 -10.64
N VAL A 4 1.95 11.62 -9.39
CA VAL A 4 0.83 11.48 -8.43
C VAL A 4 -0.07 12.71 -8.53
N PHE A 5 -1.39 12.49 -8.44
CA PHE A 5 -2.41 13.52 -8.55
C PHE A 5 -3.25 13.59 -7.26
N GLU A 6 -4.55 13.31 -7.35
CA GLU A 6 -5.54 13.44 -6.29
C GLU A 6 -5.65 12.20 -5.41
N GLU A 7 -6.15 12.39 -4.20
CA GLU A 7 -6.50 11.29 -3.29
C GLU A 7 -7.77 10.59 -3.80
N LEU A 8 -7.70 9.27 -3.97
CA LEU A 8 -8.84 8.42 -4.32
C LEU A 8 -9.55 7.87 -3.08
N GLY A 9 -8.83 7.76 -1.96
CA GLY A 9 -9.42 7.35 -0.69
C GLY A 9 -8.38 7.10 0.40
N LYS A 10 -8.84 7.05 1.64
CA LYS A 10 -7.99 6.92 2.82
C LYS A 10 -8.54 5.89 3.78
N GLY A 11 -7.72 4.90 4.09
CA GLY A 11 -7.99 3.90 5.11
C GLY A 11 -7.17 4.14 6.38
N GLY A 12 -7.32 3.25 7.36
CA GLY A 12 -6.57 3.33 8.64
C GLY A 12 -5.05 3.23 8.49
N PHE A 13 -4.56 2.73 7.34
CA PHE A 13 -3.15 2.35 7.18
C PHE A 13 -2.44 3.04 5.99
N ALA A 14 -3.19 3.58 5.04
CA ALA A 14 -2.64 4.17 3.82
C ALA A 14 -3.63 5.14 3.20
N THR A 15 -3.10 6.05 2.40
CA THR A 15 -3.88 6.87 1.47
C THR A 15 -3.59 6.39 0.05
N VAL A 16 -4.64 6.17 -0.73
CA VAL A 16 -4.58 5.78 -2.14
C VAL A 16 -4.71 7.03 -2.99
N TYR A 17 -3.80 7.21 -3.93
CA TYR A 17 -3.80 8.33 -4.86
C TYR A 17 -3.96 7.85 -6.29
N LYS A 18 -4.55 8.69 -7.13
CA LYS A 18 -4.49 8.54 -8.58
C LYS A 18 -3.08 8.91 -9.04
N ALA A 19 -2.50 8.08 -9.91
CA ALA A 19 -1.20 8.36 -10.49
C ALA A 19 -1.16 7.95 -11.97
N THR A 20 -0.21 8.51 -12.71
CA THR A 20 0.08 8.12 -14.09
C THR A 20 1.50 7.60 -14.16
N ARG A 21 1.68 6.38 -14.68
CA ARG A 21 2.99 5.81 -14.97
C ARG A 21 3.58 6.53 -16.18
N LYS A 22 4.75 7.13 -16.03
CA LYS A 22 5.29 8.04 -17.06
C LYS A 22 5.75 7.33 -18.34
N ILE A 23 6.07 6.04 -18.26
CA ILE A 23 6.67 5.30 -19.39
C ILE A 23 5.65 5.04 -20.52
N ASP A 24 4.38 4.89 -20.16
CA ASP A 24 3.30 4.47 -21.07
C ASP A 24 1.98 5.22 -20.85
N ASN A 25 2.01 6.25 -20.00
CA ASN A 25 0.85 7.05 -19.60
C ASN A 25 -0.31 6.24 -18.98
N LEU A 26 -0.02 5.07 -18.43
CA LEU A 26 -1.04 4.23 -17.79
C LEU A 26 -1.51 4.87 -16.47
N GLU A 27 -2.82 5.07 -16.34
CA GLU A 27 -3.44 5.46 -15.07
C GLU A 27 -3.43 4.30 -14.08
N VAL A 28 -2.98 4.56 -12.86
CA VAL A 28 -2.83 3.57 -11.78
C VAL A 28 -3.28 4.14 -10.44
N ALA A 29 -3.66 3.26 -9.52
CA ALA A 29 -3.85 3.60 -8.11
C ALA A 29 -2.54 3.38 -7.36
N CYS A 30 -2.09 4.39 -6.59
CA CYS A 30 -0.86 4.33 -5.80
C CYS A 30 -1.20 4.36 -4.30
N LYS A 31 -1.06 3.22 -3.62
CA LYS A 31 -1.24 3.12 -2.17
C LYS A 31 0.01 3.62 -1.44
N MET A 32 -0.03 4.86 -0.96
CA MET A 32 1.08 5.48 -0.24
C MET A 32 1.04 5.16 1.25
N ILE A 33 2.20 4.78 1.78
CA ILE A 33 2.38 4.32 3.14
C ILE A 33 3.46 5.16 3.83
N ASP A 34 3.09 5.79 4.94
CA ASP A 34 4.02 6.59 5.74
C ASP A 34 4.84 5.68 6.69
N ARG A 35 6.13 5.57 6.41
CA ARG A 35 7.08 4.76 7.19
C ARG A 35 7.13 5.15 8.67
N LYS A 36 6.98 6.45 8.99
CA LYS A 36 7.01 6.94 10.38
C LYS A 36 5.77 6.48 11.14
N LYS A 37 4.60 6.48 10.47
CA LYS A 37 3.36 5.95 11.05
C LYS A 37 3.45 4.45 11.28
N ILE A 38 4.02 3.67 10.35
CA ILE A 38 4.24 2.23 10.56
C ILE A 38 5.11 1.95 11.76
N GLN A 39 6.24 2.65 11.91
CA GLN A 39 7.17 2.42 13.03
C GLN A 39 6.51 2.74 14.38
N LYS A 40 5.83 3.88 14.50
CA LYS A 40 5.10 4.26 15.72
C LYS A 40 3.98 3.26 16.05
N THR A 41 3.23 2.85 15.04
CA THR A 41 2.11 1.91 15.19
C THR A 41 2.61 0.51 15.58
N SER A 42 3.76 0.08 15.05
CA SER A 42 4.38 -1.21 15.39
C SER A 42 4.87 -1.28 16.84
N LEU A 43 5.27 -0.14 17.44
CA LEU A 43 5.62 -0.07 18.86
C LEU A 43 4.37 -0.16 19.76
N GLN A 44 3.23 0.36 19.30
CA GLN A 44 1.95 0.38 20.05
C GLN A 44 1.13 -0.91 19.89
N HIS A 45 1.20 -1.60 18.75
CA HIS A 45 0.34 -2.76 18.44
C HIS A 45 0.82 -4.13 18.98
N ARG A 46 1.93 -4.20 19.73
CA ARG A 46 2.48 -5.48 20.21
C ARG A 46 1.54 -6.28 21.12
N MET A 47 0.47 -5.68 21.64
CA MET A 47 -0.43 -6.36 22.60
C MET A 47 -1.78 -6.82 22.01
N GLN A 48 -2.14 -6.51 20.76
CA GLN A 48 -3.52 -6.76 20.27
C GLN A 48 -3.67 -7.34 18.85
N THR A 49 -2.60 -7.46 18.03
CA THR A 49 -2.73 -7.97 16.65
C THR A 49 -1.70 -9.05 16.28
N ARG A 50 -2.07 -9.97 15.36
CA ARG A 50 -1.19 -11.02 14.81
C ARG A 50 -0.06 -10.40 13.97
N GLY A 51 1.04 -10.02 14.63
CA GLY A 51 2.22 -9.44 14.00
C GLY A 51 2.20 -7.91 13.93
N THR A 52 3.38 -7.34 13.73
CA THR A 52 3.61 -5.90 13.55
C THR A 52 3.02 -5.40 12.23
N MET A 53 2.74 -4.10 12.15
CA MET A 53 2.27 -3.48 10.91
C MET A 53 3.27 -3.64 9.75
N HIS A 54 4.57 -3.66 10.07
CA HIS A 54 5.63 -3.91 9.10
C HIS A 54 5.61 -5.34 8.53
N GLU A 55 5.41 -6.34 9.37
CA GLU A 55 5.28 -7.74 8.93
C GLU A 55 4.04 -7.94 8.07
N ARG A 56 2.92 -7.32 8.45
CA ARG A 56 1.68 -7.36 7.65
C ARG A 56 1.88 -6.70 6.28
N LEU A 57 2.57 -5.57 6.22
CA LEU A 57 2.91 -4.92 4.95
C LEU A 57 3.79 -5.82 4.07
N LYS A 58 4.82 -6.45 4.64
CA LYS A 58 5.67 -7.40 3.90
C LYS A 58 4.86 -8.55 3.33
N SER A 59 3.98 -9.14 4.13
CA SER A 59 3.12 -10.23 3.69
C SER A 59 2.15 -9.80 2.59
N GLU A 60 1.54 -8.62 2.71
CA GLU A 60 0.64 -8.06 1.68
C GLU A 60 1.38 -7.91 0.34
N ILE A 61 2.59 -7.34 0.35
CA ILE A 61 3.42 -7.17 -0.85
C ILE A 61 3.79 -8.53 -1.45
N GLU A 62 4.27 -9.47 -0.62
CA GLU A 62 4.72 -10.78 -1.10
C GLU A 62 3.58 -11.55 -1.77
N ILE A 63 2.43 -11.65 -1.10
CA ILE A 63 1.26 -12.36 -1.62
C ILE A 63 0.80 -11.69 -2.91
N HIS A 64 0.56 -10.38 -2.89
CA HIS A 64 -0.02 -9.67 -4.02
C HIS A 64 0.90 -9.67 -5.24
N SER A 65 2.22 -9.55 -5.05
CA SER A 65 3.20 -9.58 -6.16
C SER A 65 3.20 -10.88 -6.97
N ARG A 66 2.70 -11.98 -6.38
CA ARG A 66 2.65 -13.31 -6.99
C ARG A 66 1.27 -13.68 -7.53
N LEU A 67 0.23 -12.90 -7.22
CA LEU A 67 -1.11 -13.15 -7.73
C LEU A 67 -1.18 -12.66 -9.18
N LYS A 68 -1.61 -13.55 -10.08
CA LYS A 68 -1.87 -13.24 -11.50
C LYS A 68 -3.16 -13.91 -11.91
N HIS A 69 -4.25 -13.14 -11.93
CA HIS A 69 -5.58 -13.65 -12.23
C HIS A 69 -6.48 -12.53 -12.78
N PRO A 70 -7.32 -12.77 -13.81
CA PRO A 70 -8.14 -11.73 -14.46
C PRO A 70 -9.14 -11.02 -13.53
N HIS A 71 -9.42 -11.58 -12.36
CA HIS A 71 -10.34 -11.03 -11.37
C HIS A 71 -9.65 -10.61 -10.06
N ILE A 72 -8.32 -10.52 -10.06
CA ILE A 72 -7.53 -9.98 -8.95
C ILE A 72 -6.79 -8.76 -9.47
N VAL A 73 -6.80 -7.67 -8.70
CA VAL A 73 -6.07 -6.45 -9.05
C VAL A 73 -4.57 -6.76 -9.08
N ASP A 74 -3.87 -6.16 -10.04
CA ASP A 74 -2.45 -6.39 -10.34
C ASP A 74 -1.54 -5.28 -9.80
#